data_AF-A0A931WJK5-F1
#
_entry.id   AF-A0A931WJK5-F1
#
_cell.length_a   1.000
_cell.length_b   1.000
_cell.length_c   1.000
_cell.angle_alpha   90.00
_cell.angle_beta   90.00
_cell.angle_gamma   90.00
#
_symmetry.space_group_name_H-M   'P 1'
#
loop_
_entity.id
_entity.type
_entity.pdbx_description
1 polymer ?
#
loop_
_entity_poly.entity_id
_entity_poly.type
_entity_poly.pdbx_seq_one_letter_code
_entity_poly.pdbx_strand_id
1 'polypeptide(L)'
;MIALVSFLVLVGMELFVFGPLVRQWQRHQHDFQQNQEKLKEKFHDGLGQQLTAISLYAKLLADRLKNRSAEEAGDALKLSLLSDQALQETSRLMRASLVSSEPEVKGEL
;
A
#
# COMPACT_ATOMS: atom_id res chain seq x y z
N MET A 1 -1.15 -17.59 -53.57
CA MET A 1 -1.82 -18.26 -52.43
C MET A 1 -0.86 -18.75 -51.35
N ILE A 2 0.28 -19.36 -51.67
CA ILE A 2 1.21 -19.97 -50.69
C ILE A 2 1.81 -18.96 -49.68
N ALA A 3 2.13 -17.73 -50.12
CA ALA A 3 2.66 -16.68 -49.24
C ALA A 3 1.67 -16.20 -48.17
N LEU A 4 0.38 -16.15 -48.50
CA LEU A 4 -0.67 -15.69 -47.59
C LEU A 4 -0.93 -16.70 -46.46
N VAL A 5 -0.84 -18.00 -46.79
CA VAL A 5 -0.97 -19.09 -45.82
C VAL A 5 0.23 -19.12 -44.87
N SER A 6 1.44 -18.90 -45.38
CA SER A 6 2.66 -18.86 -44.55
C SER A 6 2.64 -17.70 -43.56
N PHE A 7 2.14 -16.53 -43.97
CA PHE A 7 1.99 -15.36 -43.10
C PHE A 7 0.95 -15.59 -42.00
N LEU A 8 -0.18 -16.24 -42.34
CA LEU A 8 -1.23 -16.59 -41.37
C LEU A 8 -0.75 -17.61 -40.33
N VAL A 9 0.06 -18.59 -40.72
CA VAL A 9 0.66 -19.56 -39.79
C VAL A 9 1.67 -18.88 -38.86
N LEU A 10 2.48 -17.95 -39.39
CA LEU A 10 3.47 -17.21 -38.60
C LEU A 10 2.80 -16.31 -37.54
N VAL A 11 1.79 -15.53 -37.93
CA VAL A 11 1.03 -14.65 -37.01
C VAL A 11 0.24 -15.48 -35.99
N GLY A 12 -0.33 -16.61 -36.42
CA GLY A 12 -1.00 -17.56 -35.53
C GLY A 12 -0.07 -18.18 -34.48
N MET A 13 1.17 -18.50 -34.85
CA MET A 13 2.20 -19.01 -33.93
C MET A 13 2.62 -17.95 -32.89
N GLU A 14 2.82 -16.70 -33.29
CA GLU A 14 3.16 -15.64 -32.33
C GLU A 14 2.04 -15.38 -31.33
N LEU A 15 0.78 -15.30 -31.78
CA LEU A 15 -0.37 -15.14 -30.87
C LEU A 15 -0.56 -16.34 -29.93
N PHE A 16 -0.27 -17.55 -30.40
CA PHE A 16 -0.37 -18.78 -29.59
C PHE A 16 0.73 -18.87 -28.52
N VAL A 17 1.94 -18.40 -28.83
CA VAL A 17 3.09 -18.44 -27.91
C VAL A 17 3.08 -17.24 -26.94
N PHE A 18 2.74 -16.04 -27.40
CA PHE A 18 2.74 -14.83 -26.57
C PHE A 18 1.40 -14.58 -25.84
N GLY A 19 0.28 -15.12 -26.35
CA GLY A 19 -1.04 -14.98 -25.72
C GLY A 19 -1.17 -15.54 -24.29
N PRO A 20 -0.55 -16.68 -23.94
CA PRO A 20 -0.48 -17.17 -22.56
C PRO A 20 0.40 -16.28 -21.67
N LEU A 21 1.50 -15.75 -22.21
CA LEU A 21 2.44 -14.90 -21.50
C LEU A 21 1.82 -13.53 -21.13
N VAL A 22 1.11 -12.91 -22.07
CA VAL A 22 0.37 -11.67 -21.84
C VAL A 22 -0.75 -11.87 -20.81
N ARG A 23 -1.49 -12.99 -20.89
CA ARG A 23 -2.53 -13.34 -19.89
C ARG A 23 -1.94 -13.70 -18.52
N GLN A 24 -0.71 -14.17 -18.46
CA GLN A 24 0.00 -14.42 -17.20
C GLN A 24 0.46 -13.10 -16.57
N TRP A 25 0.96 -12.17 -17.38
CA TRP A 25 1.31 -10.81 -16.94
C TRP A 25 0.11 -10.03 -16.41
N GLN A 26 -1.04 -10.09 -17.10
CA GLN A 26 -2.28 -9.45 -16.67
C GLN A 26 -2.78 -10.00 -15.33
N ARG A 27 -2.70 -11.31 -15.10
CA ARG A 27 -3.10 -11.93 -13.82
C ARG A 27 -2.21 -11.48 -12.66
N HIS A 28 -0.90 -11.40 -12.87
CA HIS A 28 0.03 -10.88 -11.86
C HIS A 28 -0.28 -9.43 -11.48
N GLN A 29 -0.67 -8.59 -12.44
CA GLN A 29 -1.06 -7.20 -12.17
C GLN A 29 -2.35 -7.09 -11.34
N HIS A 30 -3.36 -7.93 -11.61
CA HIS A 30 -4.60 -7.93 -10.84
C HIS A 30 -4.43 -8.47 -9.41
N ASP A 31 -3.69 -9.56 -9.23
CA ASP A 31 -3.41 -10.14 -7.91
C ASP A 31 -2.62 -9.15 -7.03
N PHE A 32 -1.77 -8.35 -7.66
CA PHE A 32 -0.98 -7.33 -6.99
C PHE A 32 -1.85 -6.17 -6.48
N GLN A 33 -2.73 -5.62 -7.33
CA GLN A 33 -3.63 -4.54 -6.91
C GLN A 33 -4.58 -4.99 -5.80
N GLN A 34 -5.13 -6.20 -5.88
CA GLN A 34 -5.98 -6.74 -4.81
C GLN A 34 -5.23 -6.94 -3.49
N ASN A 35 -3.98 -7.37 -3.53
CA ASN A 35 -3.17 -7.50 -2.33
C ASN A 35 -2.79 -6.13 -1.73
N GLN A 36 -2.56 -5.12 -2.57
CA GLN A 36 -2.34 -3.76 -2.10
C GLN A 36 -3.57 -3.18 -1.40
N GLU A 37 -4.76 -3.36 -1.96
CA GLU A 37 -6.02 -2.90 -1.35
C GLU A 37 -6.29 -3.60 -0.02
N LYS A 38 -6.14 -4.93 0.04
CA LYS A 38 -6.31 -5.70 1.29
C LYS A 38 -5.28 -5.31 2.35
N LEU A 39 -4.05 -4.98 1.96
CA LEU A 39 -3.01 -4.56 2.89
C LEU A 39 -3.31 -3.16 3.44
N LYS A 40 -3.78 -2.25 2.59
CA LYS A 40 -4.23 -0.91 2.97
C LYS A 40 -5.42 -0.96 3.94
N GLU A 41 -6.41 -1.81 3.65
CA GLU A 41 -7.60 -2.01 4.48
C GLU A 41 -7.24 -2.56 5.86
N LYS A 42 -6.48 -3.67 5.93
CA LYS A 42 -6.04 -4.26 7.21
C LYS A 42 -5.21 -3.30 8.06
N PHE A 43 -4.41 -2.46 7.42
CA PHE A 43 -3.56 -1.50 8.13
C PHE A 43 -4.37 -0.32 8.68
N HIS A 44 -5.31 0.20 7.88
CA HIS A 44 -6.22 1.26 8.32
C HIS A 44 -7.09 0.77 9.49
N ASP A 45 -7.62 -0.45 9.39
CA ASP A 45 -8.51 -1.05 10.39
C ASP A 45 -7.80 -1.41 11.70
N GLY A 46 -6.60 -2.01 11.64
CA GLY A 46 -5.92 -2.49 12.83
C GLY A 46 -5.04 -1.43 13.51
N LEU A 47 -3.91 -1.14 12.87
CA LEU A 47 -2.88 -0.26 13.43
C LEU A 47 -3.32 1.21 13.43
N GLY A 48 -4.00 1.65 12.37
CA GLY A 48 -4.56 2.99 12.28
C GLY A 48 -5.54 3.28 13.42
N GLN A 49 -6.47 2.36 13.66
CA GLN A 49 -7.45 2.47 14.74
C GLN A 49 -6.79 2.46 16.13
N GLN A 50 -5.81 1.57 16.37
CA GLN A 50 -5.11 1.50 17.65
C GLN A 50 -4.32 2.78 17.95
N LEU A 51 -3.55 3.31 16.99
CA LEU A 51 -2.79 4.55 17.15
C LEU A 51 -3.70 5.77 17.33
N THR A 52 -4.84 5.77 16.65
CA THR A 52 -5.88 6.80 16.82
C THR A 52 -6.49 6.75 18.21
N ALA A 53 -6.82 5.55 18.70
CA ALA A 53 -7.34 5.38 20.06
C ALA A 53 -6.32 5.83 21.11
N ILE A 54 -5.05 5.42 20.98
CA ILE A 54 -3.96 5.83 21.88
C ILE A 54 -3.81 7.36 21.89
N SER A 55 -3.81 8.00 20.72
CA SER A 55 -3.74 9.45 20.63
C SER A 55 -4.93 10.14 21.32
N LEU A 56 -6.15 9.64 21.11
CA LEU A 56 -7.35 10.17 21.74
C LEU A 56 -7.31 10.02 23.27
N TYR A 57 -6.93 8.84 23.77
CA TYR A 57 -6.80 8.58 25.21
C TYR A 57 -5.72 9.45 25.84
N ALA A 58 -4.59 9.65 25.16
CA ALA A 58 -3.52 10.52 25.62
C ALA A 58 -3.96 11.99 25.70
N LYS A 59 -4.73 12.49 24.71
CA LYS A 59 -5.33 13.84 24.75
C LYS A 59 -6.31 13.99 25.92
N LEU A 60 -7.19 12.99 26.12
CA LEU A 60 -8.14 12.98 27.24
C LEU A 60 -7.43 12.93 28.60
N LEU A 61 -6.35 12.15 28.71
CA LEU A 61 -5.55 12.06 29.92
C LEU A 61 -4.84 13.40 30.21
N ALA A 62 -4.27 14.03 29.19
CA ALA A 62 -3.64 15.34 29.32
C ALA A 62 -4.64 16.39 29.78
N ASP A 63 -5.85 16.41 29.24
CA ASP A 63 -6.90 17.33 29.66
C ASP A 63 -7.32 17.11 31.12
N ARG A 64 -7.51 15.85 31.53
CA ARG A 64 -7.81 15.50 32.93
C ARG A 64 -6.70 15.89 33.90
N LEU A 65 -5.44 15.68 33.52
CA LEU A 65 -4.27 16.03 34.33
C LEU A 65 -4.10 17.54 34.41
N LYS A 66 -4.32 18.26 33.31
CA LYS A 66 -4.30 19.73 33.26
C LYS A 66 -5.37 20.33 34.18
N ASN A 67 -6.59 19.77 34.16
CA ASN A 67 -7.67 20.18 35.05
C ASN A 67 -7.38 19.92 36.54
N ARG A 68 -6.37 19.09 36.84
CA ARG A 68 -5.87 18.80 38.19
C ARG A 68 -4.54 19.49 38.49
N SER A 69 -4.06 20.35 37.59
CA SER A 69 -2.73 21.00 37.67
C SER A 69 -1.58 20.00 37.87
N ALA A 70 -1.72 18.80 37.34
CA ALA A 70 -0.69 17.76 37.42
C ALA A 70 0.40 18.00 36.37
N GLU A 71 1.67 17.89 36.77
CA GLU A 71 2.83 18.16 35.90
C GLU A 71 2.90 17.19 34.71
N GLU A 72 2.37 15.98 34.87
CA GLU A 72 2.35 14.92 33.87
C GLU A 72 1.42 15.20 32.68
N ALA A 73 0.59 16.25 32.74
CA ALA A 73 -0.27 16.67 31.64
C ALA A 73 0.52 16.92 30.34
N GLY A 74 1.73 17.48 30.47
CA GLY A 74 2.63 17.72 29.34
C GLY A 74 3.10 16.42 28.69
N ASP A 75 3.37 15.39 29.49
CA ASP A 75 3.85 14.09 28.99
C ASP A 75 2.73 13.29 28.31
N ALA A 76 1.50 13.38 28.83
CA ALA A 76 0.33 12.83 28.14
C ALA A 76 0.10 13.49 26.77
N LEU A 77 0.33 14.80 26.65
CA LEU A 77 0.29 15.50 25.36
C LEU A 77 1.41 15.03 24.40
N LYS A 78 2.63 14.82 24.91
CA LYS A 78 3.73 14.26 24.11
C LYS A 78 3.40 12.86 23.58
N LEU A 79 2.79 12.00 24.40
CA LEU A 79 2.37 10.66 23.98
C LEU A 79 1.37 10.72 22.82
N SER A 80 0.42 11.66 22.88
CA SER A 80 -0.50 11.88 21.77
C SER A 80 0.23 12.29 20.49
N LEU A 81 1.15 13.24 20.57
CA LEU A 81 1.93 13.71 19.42
C LEU A 81 2.76 12.59 18.79
N LEU A 82 3.42 11.77 19.61
CA LEU A 82 4.20 10.62 19.15
C LEU A 82 3.31 9.57 18.44
N SER A 83 2.11 9.33 18.96
CA SER A 83 1.15 8.42 18.33
C SER A 83 0.66 8.95 16.98
N ASP A 84 0.38 10.25 16.88
CA ASP A 84 -0.01 10.91 15.63
C ASP A 84 1.14 10.87 14.59
N GLN A 85 2.39 11.06 15.03
CA GLN A 85 3.57 10.94 14.18
C GLN A 85 3.79 9.50 13.69
N ALA A 86 3.65 8.51 14.57
CA ALA A 86 3.77 7.10 14.20
C ALA A 86 2.71 6.71 13.16
N LEU A 87 1.48 7.22 13.31
CA LEU A 87 0.41 7.00 12.32
C LEU A 87 0.76 7.60 10.95
N GLN A 88 1.27 8.83 10.93
CA GLN A 88 1.67 9.50 9.69
C GLN A 88 2.83 8.78 9.00
N GLU A 89 3.87 8.42 9.74
CA GLU A 89 5.05 7.76 9.16
C GLU A 89 4.69 6.37 8.64
N THR A 90 3.86 5.61 9.36
CA THR A 90 3.47 4.29 8.87
C THR A 90 2.54 4.38 7.65
N SER A 91 1.67 5.40 7.59
CA SER A 91 0.87 5.71 6.40
C SER A 91 1.73 6.17 5.21
N ARG A 92 2.86 6.84 5.47
CA ARG A 92 3.83 7.25 4.45
C ARG A 92 4.61 6.05 3.91
N LEU A 93 5.13 5.20 4.80
CA LEU A 93 5.86 3.98 4.45
C LEU A 93 5.00 2.99 3.66
N MET A 94 3.73 2.82 4.04
CA MET A 94 2.81 2.00 3.27
C MET A 94 2.68 2.54 1.84
N ARG A 95 2.36 3.83 1.68
CA ARG A 95 2.23 4.44 0.34
C ARG A 95 3.51 4.33 -0.49
N ALA A 96 4.68 4.49 0.12
CA ALA A 96 5.96 4.35 -0.57
C ALA A 96 6.24 2.90 -1.01
N SER A 97 5.97 1.92 -0.14
CA SER A 97 6.14 0.49 -0.46
C SER A 97 5.21 0.01 -1.55
N LEU A 98 4.06 0.67 -1.76
CA LEU A 98 3.12 0.36 -2.83
C LEU A 98 3.54 0.92 -4.20
N VAL A 99 4.39 1.95 -4.21
CA VAL A 99 4.89 2.61 -5.44
C VAL A 99 6.20 1.99 -5.93
N SER A 100 7.08 1.50 -5.04
CA SER A 100 8.40 0.96 -5.43
C SER A 100 8.38 -0.45 -6.05
N SER A 101 7.21 -0.98 -6.37
CA SER A 101 6.99 -2.34 -6.86
C SER A 101 6.59 -2.41 -8.34
N GLU A 102 6.52 -1.28 -9.05
CA GLU A 102 6.42 -1.32 -10.51
C GLU A 102 7.74 -1.88 -11.08
N PRO A 103 7.69 -2.91 -11.95
CA PRO A 103 8.91 -3.40 -12.57
C PRO A 103 9.46 -2.28 -13.45
N GLU A 104 10.67 -1.84 -13.14
CA GLU A 104 11.47 -0.97 -13.99
C GLU A 104 11.65 -1.70 -15.33
N VAL A 105 10.77 -1.45 -16.30
CA VAL A 105 10.95 -1.91 -17.68
C VAL A 105 12.08 -1.06 -18.25
N LYS A 106 13.32 -1.46 -17.95
CA LYS A 106 14.49 -1.06 -18.74
C LYS A 106 14.36 -1.73 -20.09
N GLY A 107 13.59 -1.08 -20.96
CA GLY A 107 13.63 -1.34 -22.40
C GLY A 107 14.96 -0.84 -22.95
N GLU A 108 16.01 -1.66 -22.81
CA GLU A 108 17.15 -1.64 -23.71
C GLU A 108 17.08 -2.92 -24.55
N LEU A 109 16.43 -2.84 -25.72
CA LEU A 109 16.75 -3.60 -26.93
C LEU A 109 16.26 -2.80 -28.15
#